data_AF-A0A834IF01-F1
#
_entry.id   AF-A0A834IF01-F1
#
_cell.length_a   1.000
_cell.length_b   1.000
_cell.length_c   1.000
_cell.angle_alpha   90.00
_cell.angle_beta   90.00
_cell.angle_gamma   90.00
#
_symmetry.space_group_name_H-M   'P 1'
#
loop_
_entity.id
_entity.type
_entity.pdbx_description
1 polymer ?
#
loop_
_entity_poly.entity_id
_entity_poly.type
_entity_poly.pdbx_seq_one_letter_code
_entity_poly.pdbx_strand_id
1 'polypeptide(L)'
;VLTKDSVTVSVDAVVYYRVSNATVSIANVENAHHSTRLLAQTTLRNIMGQRPLHEILSERESISQHMKALLDEATDSWGINVERVEM
;
A
#
# COMPACT_ATOMS: atom_id res chain seq x y z
N VAL A 1 2.90 14.47 0.19
CA VAL A 1 3.01 14.13 -1.25
C VAL A 1 2.40 15.25 -2.07
N LEU A 2 2.92 15.51 -3.26
CA LEU A 2 2.31 16.44 -4.21
C LEU A 2 1.32 15.67 -5.09
N THR A 3 0.08 16.14 -5.18
CA THR A 3 -0.96 15.58 -6.04
C THR A 3 -0.80 16.04 -7.49
N LYS A 4 -1.56 15.47 -8.42
CA LYS A 4 -1.52 15.82 -9.84
C LYS A 4 -1.83 17.31 -10.12
N ASP A 5 -2.67 17.91 -9.29
CA ASP A 5 -3.07 19.32 -9.33
C ASP A 5 -2.17 20.23 -8.48
N SER A 6 -0.95 19.77 -8.15
CA SER A 6 0.08 20.55 -7.43
C SER A 6 -0.33 20.97 -6.01
N VAL A 7 -1.21 20.19 -5.36
CA VAL A 7 -1.57 20.41 -3.96
C VAL A 7 -0.69 19.54 -3.06
N THR A 8 -0.19 20.15 -1.98
CA THR A 8 0.58 19.41 -0.98
C THR A 8 -0.38 18.79 0.04
N VAL A 9 -0.35 17.46 0.16
CA VAL A 9 -1.18 16.71 1.11
C VAL A 9 -0.34 15.82 2.01
N SER A 10 -0.81 15.66 3.25
CA SER A 10 -0.38 14.60 4.17
C SER A 10 -1.48 13.55 4.22
N VAL A 11 -1.13 12.29 3.98
CA VAL A 11 -2.05 11.16 3.97
C VAL A 11 -1.43 10.04 4.77
N ASP A 12 -2.21 9.47 5.68
CA ASP A 12 -1.86 8.29 6.45
C ASP A 12 -2.68 7.10 5.95
N ALA A 13 -2.13 5.90 6.11
CA ALA A 13 -2.83 4.67 5.76
C ALA A 13 -2.42 3.54 6.70
N VAL A 14 -3.36 2.62 6.95
CA VAL A 14 -3.15 1.41 7.75
C VAL A 14 -3.28 0.19 6.86
N VAL A 15 -2.33 -0.74 6.98
CA VAL A 15 -2.32 -2.00 6.21
C VAL A 15 -2.40 -3.17 7.18
N TYR A 16 -3.45 -3.97 7.04
CA TYR A 16 -3.65 -5.21 7.76
C TYR A 16 -3.21 -6.37 6.86
N TYR A 17 -2.30 -7.18 7.36
CA TYR A 17 -1.79 -8.34 6.65
C TYR A 17 -1.43 -9.45 7.63
N ARG A 18 -1.29 -10.66 7.10
CA ARG A 18 -0.81 -11.82 7.84
C ARG A 18 0.23 -12.58 7.04
N VAL A 19 1.07 -13.33 7.74
CA VAL A 19 1.99 -14.28 7.10
C VAL A 19 1.18 -15.50 6.66
N SER A 20 1.12 -15.74 5.35
CA SER A 20 0.49 -16.93 4.75
C SER A 20 1.46 -18.11 4.71
N ASN A 21 2.76 -17.84 4.50
CA ASN A 21 3.81 -18.86 4.46
C ASN A 21 5.05 -18.39 5.21
N ALA A 22 5.25 -18.95 6.41
CA ALA A 22 6.36 -18.57 7.29
C ALA A 22 7.75 -18.90 6.70
N THR A 23 7.88 -20.01 5.97
CA THR A 23 9.15 -20.39 5.33
C THR A 23 9.55 -19.39 4.27
N VAL A 24 8.60 -18.99 3.42
CA VAL A 24 8.81 -17.99 2.37
C VAL A 24 9.10 -16.62 2.97
N SER A 25 8.36 -16.22 4.01
CA SER A 25 8.53 -14.93 4.68
C SER A 25 9.89 -14.74 5.35
N ILE A 26 10.57 -15.81 5.73
CA ILE A 26 11.93 -15.75 6.32
C ILE A 26 13.00 -15.89 5.24
N ALA A 27 12.75 -16.69 4.19
CA ALA A 27 13.75 -17.00 3.17
C ALA A 27 13.85 -15.95 2.06
N ASN A 28 12.74 -15.35 1.64
CA ASN A 28 12.69 -14.49 0.45
C ASN A 28 12.89 -13.00 0.75
N VAL A 29 12.84 -12.60 2.01
CA VAL A 29 13.01 -11.20 2.41
C VAL A 29 13.60 -11.14 3.82
N GLU A 30 14.60 -10.27 4.00
CA GLU A 30 15.29 -10.13 5.29
C GLU A 30 14.35 -9.68 6.41
N ASN A 31 13.44 -8.76 6.10
CA ASN A 31 12.40 -8.31 7.01
C ASN A 31 11.09 -8.01 6.27
N ALA A 32 10.19 -9.00 6.24
CA ALA A 32 8.93 -8.92 5.52
C ALA A 32 8.04 -7.76 6.00
N HIS A 33 8.04 -7.48 7.31
CA HIS A 33 7.29 -6.35 7.89
C HIS A 33 7.83 -5.00 7.40
N HIS A 34 9.15 -4.79 7.46
CA HIS A 34 9.78 -3.55 7.04
C HIS A 34 9.61 -3.32 5.53
N SER A 35 9.87 -4.35 4.72
CA SER A 35 9.72 -4.29 3.26
C SER A 35 8.28 -3.98 2.85
N THR A 36 7.29 -4.62 3.49
CA THR A 36 5.86 -4.36 3.25
C THR A 36 5.49 -2.92 3.59
N ARG A 37 6.01 -2.36 4.69
CA ARG A 37 5.77 -0.96 5.05
C ARG A 37 6.36 0.02 4.03
N LEU A 38 7.59 -0.22 3.55
CA LEU A 38 8.22 0.62 2.53
C LEU A 38 7.48 0.55 1.20
N LEU A 39 7.05 -0.65 0.82
CA LEU A 39 6.26 -0.87 -0.39
C LEU A 39 4.93 -0.12 -0.28
N ALA A 40 4.20 -0.26 0.83
CA ALA A 40 2.96 0.47 1.09
C ALA A 40 3.13 1.99 0.97
N GLN A 41 4.19 2.56 1.55
CA GLN A 41 4.49 3.99 1.43
C GLN A 41 4.77 4.42 -0.01
N THR A 42 5.49 3.60 -0.77
CA THR A 42 5.80 3.87 -2.17
C THR A 42 4.55 3.80 -3.05
N THR A 43 3.73 2.77 -2.86
CA THR A 43 2.45 2.58 -3.55
C THR A 43 1.48 3.72 -3.25
N LEU A 44 1.33 4.11 -1.99
CA LEU A 44 0.51 5.26 -1.59
C LEU A 44 0.98 6.54 -2.28
N ARG A 45 2.30 6.81 -2.24
CA ARG A 45 2.89 8.00 -2.87
C ARG A 45 2.62 8.03 -4.38
N ASN A 46 2.76 6.88 -5.06
CA ASN A 46 2.53 6.78 -6.49
C ASN A 46 1.07 7.06 -6.85
N ILE A 47 0.12 6.45 -6.15
CA ILE A 47 -1.31 6.63 -6.42
C ILE A 47 -1.72 8.09 -6.17
N MET A 48 -1.28 8.68 -5.06
CA MET A 48 -1.59 10.07 -4.70
C MET A 48 -0.99 11.07 -5.68
N GLY A 49 0.20 10.80 -6.24
CA GLY A 49 0.82 11.66 -7.24
C GLY A 49 0.13 11.66 -8.61
N GLN A 50 -0.65 10.62 -8.92
CA GLN A 50 -1.33 10.46 -10.20
C GLN A 50 -2.77 10.99 -10.19
N ARG A 51 -3.31 11.35 -9.02
CA ARG A 51 -4.70 11.79 -8.85
C ARG A 51 -4.79 13.24 -8.36
N PRO A 52 -5.83 13.99 -8.74
CA PRO A 52 -6.12 15.31 -8.17
C PRO A 52 -6.69 15.18 -6.75
N LEU A 53 -6.63 16.24 -5.95
CA LEU A 53 -7.09 16.23 -4.56
C LEU A 53 -8.56 15.81 -4.42
N HIS A 54 -9.43 16.30 -5.30
CA HIS A 54 -10.87 16.02 -5.17
C HIS A 54 -11.20 14.54 -5.35
N GLU A 55 -10.47 13.82 -6.21
CA GLU A 55 -10.62 12.36 -6.38
C GLU A 55 -10.13 11.63 -5.14
N ILE A 56 -8.98 12.04 -4.58
CA ILE A 56 -8.43 11.44 -3.37
C ILE A 56 -9.43 11.53 -2.20
N LEU A 57 -10.16 12.64 -2.10
CA LEU A 57 -11.18 12.83 -1.07
C LEU A 57 -12.47 12.05 -1.36
N SER A 58 -12.90 11.98 -2.62
CA SER A 58 -14.18 11.38 -3.01
C SER A 58 -14.13 9.87 -3.19
N GLU A 59 -12.97 9.32 -3.56
CA GLU A 59 -12.78 7.93 -3.95
C GLU A 59 -11.92 7.12 -2.96
N ARG A 60 -11.86 7.54 -1.68
CA ARG A 60 -11.01 6.90 -0.65
C ARG A 60 -11.12 5.37 -0.62
N GLU A 61 -12.34 4.84 -0.74
CA GLU A 61 -12.59 3.40 -0.70
C GLU A 61 -12.03 2.69 -1.95
N SER A 62 -12.27 3.25 -3.14
CA SER A 62 -11.72 2.74 -4.40
C SER A 62 -10.19 2.75 -4.39
N ILE A 63 -9.60 3.84 -3.89
CA ILE A 63 -8.13 3.97 -3.77
C ILE A 63 -7.59 2.93 -2.77
N SER A 64 -8.27 2.72 -1.64
CA SER A 64 -7.89 1.71 -0.64
C SER A 64 -7.96 0.29 -1.21
N GLN A 65 -9.01 -0.04 -1.96
CA GLN A 65 -9.15 -1.35 -2.63
C GLN A 65 -8.07 -1.55 -3.71
N HIS A 66 -7.78 -0.52 -4.50
CA HIS A 66 -6.74 -0.57 -5.51
C HIS A 66 -5.35 -0.77 -4.86
N MET A 67 -5.06 -0.02 -3.80
CA MET A 67 -3.81 -0.17 -3.04
C MET A 67 -3.71 -1.56 -2.40
N LYS A 68 -4.81 -2.11 -1.88
CA LYS A 68 -4.87 -3.49 -1.37
C LYS A 68 -4.47 -4.49 -2.45
N ALA A 69 -5.04 -4.39 -3.64
CA ALA A 69 -4.75 -5.32 -4.73
C ALA A 69 -3.26 -5.29 -5.13
N LEU A 70 -2.69 -4.09 -5.30
CA LEU A 70 -1.27 -3.93 -5.65
C LEU A 70 -0.32 -4.47 -4.57
N LEU A 71 -0.66 -4.25 -3.29
CA LEU A 71 0.16 -4.75 -2.20
C LEU A 71 0.05 -6.26 -2.05
N ASP A 72 -1.15 -6.82 -2.17
CA ASP A 72 -1.37 -8.27 -2.08
C ASP A 72 -0.56 -9.00 -3.16
N GLU A 73 -0.65 -8.55 -4.42
CA GLU A 73 0.10 -9.15 -5.53
C GLU A 73 1.62 -9.09 -5.32
N ALA A 74 2.14 -7.94 -4.90
CA ALA A 74 3.59 -7.78 -4.71
C ALA A 74 4.13 -8.54 -3.49
N THR A 75 3.34 -8.61 -2.42
CA THR A 75 3.76 -9.23 -1.14
C THR A 75 3.54 -10.74 -1.08
N ASP A 76 2.81 -11.32 -2.04
CA ASP A 76 2.62 -12.77 -2.15
C ASP A 76 3.97 -13.51 -2.30
N SER A 77 4.92 -12.91 -3.02
CA SER A 77 6.29 -13.42 -3.16
C SER A 77 7.07 -13.51 -1.85
N TRP A 78 6.64 -12.77 -0.83
CA TRP A 78 7.17 -12.76 0.53
C TRP A 78 6.33 -13.62 1.50
N GLY A 79 5.34 -14.37 1.00
CA GLY A 79 4.46 -15.17 1.85
C GLY A 79 3.62 -14.31 2.78
N ILE A 80 3.29 -13.09 2.36
CA ILE A 80 2.39 -12.17 3.05
C ILE A 80 1.08 -12.10 2.27
N ASN A 81 -0.04 -12.13 2.98
CA ASN A 81 -1.37 -11.90 2.43
C ASN A 81 -1.96 -10.63 3.03
N VAL A 82 -2.36 -9.69 2.18
CA VAL A 82 -2.92 -8.40 2.61
C VAL A 82 -4.42 -8.52 2.74
N GLU A 83 -4.95 -8.33 3.94
CA GLU A 83 -6.37 -8.49 4.23
C GLU A 83 -7.15 -7.19 3.99
N ARG A 84 -6.56 -6.05 4.39
CA ARG A 84 -7.25 -4.76 4.32
C ARG A 84 -6.27 -3.59 4.25
N VAL A 85 -6.67 -2.53 3.56
CA VAL A 85 -6.02 -1.22 3.57
C VAL A 85 -7.06 -0.15 3.89
N GLU A 86 -6.71 0.81 4.74
CA GLU A 86 -7.56 1.96 5.10
C GLU A 86 -6.77 3.27 4.96
N MET A 87 -7.41 4.32 4.45
CA MET A 87 -6.87 5.68 4.25
C MET A 87 -7.70 6.78 4.92
#